data_AF-A0AAU2DPG4-F1
#
_entry.id   AF-A0AAU2DPG4-F1
#
_cell.length_a   1.000
_cell.length_b   1.000
_cell.length_c   1.000
_cell.angle_alpha   90.00
_cell.angle_beta   90.00
_cell.angle_gamma   90.00
#
_symmetry.space_group_name_H-M   'P 1'
#
loop_
_entity.id
_entity.type
_entity.pdbx_description
1 polymer ?
#
loop_
_entity_poly.entity_id
_entity_poly.type
_entity_poly.pdbx_seq_one_letter_code
_entity_poly.pdbx_strand_id
1 'polypeptide(L)' 'MSKAALGPLLITRRSGNEPIRANGEAAGRLDEFWSGACSHLAGNTVHGVLAEYRVSTALGAAAGTRTA' A
#
# COMPACT_ATOMS: atom_id res chain seq x y z
N MET A 1 -14.32 33.70 -18.95
CA MET A 1 -14.69 32.27 -18.90
C MET A 1 -14.88 31.89 -17.44
N SER A 2 -16.09 31.52 -17.02
CA SER A 2 -16.41 31.21 -15.62
C SER A 2 -16.03 29.77 -15.29
N LYS A 3 -15.24 29.56 -14.23
CA LYS A 3 -14.85 28.25 -13.70
C LYS A 3 -16.07 27.63 -13.04
N ALA A 4 -16.69 26.64 -13.68
CA ALA A 4 -17.80 25.90 -13.09
C ALA A 4 -17.37 25.33 -11.73
N ALA A 5 -18.08 25.72 -10.67
CA ALA A 5 -17.84 25.18 -9.33
C ALA A 5 -18.21 23.68 -9.35
N LEU A 6 -17.22 22.81 -9.19
CA LEU A 6 -17.46 21.38 -9.05
C LEU A 6 -18.24 21.18 -7.75
N GLY A 7 -19.48 20.70 -7.87
CA GLY A 7 -20.32 20.36 -6.73
C GLY A 7 -19.72 19.26 -5.86
N PRO A 8 -20.31 18.96 -4.69
CA PRO A 8 -19.80 17.96 -3.78
C PRO A 8 -19.72 16.58 -4.45
N LEU A 9 -18.59 15.90 -4.26
CA LEU A 9 -18.41 14.53 -4.71
C LEU A 9 -19.17 13.60 -3.76
N LEU A 10 -20.26 13.00 -4.26
CA LEU A 10 -20.95 11.92 -3.59
C LEU A 10 -20.07 10.66 -3.65
N ILE A 11 -19.40 10.33 -2.55
CA ILE A 11 -18.58 9.12 -2.43
C ILE A 11 -19.43 8.01 -1.84
N THR A 12 -19.69 6.98 -2.64
CA THR A 12 -20.26 5.71 -2.15
C THR A 12 -19.13 4.80 -1.72
N ARG A 13 -19.18 4.30 -0.47
CA ARG A 13 -18.23 3.30 0.00
C ARG A 13 -18.36 2.04 -0.85
N ARG A 14 -17.22 1.58 -1.39
CA ARG A 14 -17.15 0.34 -2.17
C ARG A 14 -17.25 -0.87 -1.26
N SER A 15 -17.90 -1.92 -1.77
CA SER A 15 -18.14 -3.19 -1.10
C SER A 15 -16.92 -4.12 -1.07
N GLY A 16 -15.95 -3.90 -1.98
CA GLY A 16 -14.81 -4.78 -2.19
C GLY A 16 -15.06 -5.82 -3.29
N ASN A 17 -16.32 -6.14 -3.59
CA ASN A 17 -16.70 -7.08 -4.64
C ASN A 17 -16.58 -6.50 -6.06
N GLU A 18 -16.25 -5.22 -6.20
CA GLU A 18 -16.14 -4.57 -7.49
C GLU A 18 -14.99 -5.19 -8.31
N PRO A 19 -15.21 -5.51 -9.60
CA PRO A 19 -14.15 -5.97 -10.48
C PRO A 19 -13.19 -4.82 -10.80
N ILE A 20 -11.90 -5.05 -10.63
CA ILE A 20 -10.84 -4.25 -11.22
C ILE A 20 -10.71 -4.68 -12.67
N ARG A 21 -10.72 -3.71 -13.60
CA ARG A 21 -10.60 -3.97 -15.03
C ARG A 21 -9.29 -3.42 -15.58
N ALA A 22 -8.63 -4.21 -16.41
CA ALA A 22 -7.47 -3.81 -17.19
C ALA A 22 -7.79 -4.07 -18.67
N ASN A 23 -7.66 -3.04 -19.52
CA ASN A 23 -7.99 -3.13 -20.95
C ASN A 23 -9.44 -3.62 -21.24
N GLY A 24 -10.39 -3.31 -20.35
CA GLY A 24 -11.79 -3.73 -20.47
C GLY A 24 -12.10 -5.10 -19.84
N GLU A 25 -11.09 -5.93 -19.62
CA GLU A 25 -11.21 -7.27 -19.04
C GLU A 25 -11.12 -7.24 -17.51
N ALA A 26 -11.82 -8.17 -16.85
CA ALA A 26 -11.75 -8.31 -15.40
C ALA A 26 -10.39 -8.92 -14.99
N ALA A 27 -9.63 -8.17 -14.21
CA ALA A 27 -8.29 -8.53 -13.75
C ALA A 27 -8.24 -9.01 -12.29
N GLY A 28 -9.31 -8.79 -11.52
CA GLY A 28 -9.42 -9.22 -10.11
C GLY A 28 -10.50 -8.45 -9.36
N ARG A 29 -10.62 -8.69 -8.05
CA ARG A 29 -11.55 -7.96 -7.17
C ARG A 29 -10.82 -6.90 -6.34
N LEU A 30 -11.54 -5.86 -5.96
CA LEU A 30 -10.98 -4.72 -5.25
C LEU A 30 -10.43 -5.09 -3.86
N ASP A 31 -11.11 -5.97 -3.14
CA ASP A 31 -10.68 -6.46 -1.84
C ASP A 31 -9.42 -7.33 -1.90
N GLU A 32 -9.32 -8.22 -2.89
CA GLU A 32 -8.16 -9.08 -3.13
C GLU A 32 -6.93 -8.23 -3.42
N PHE A 33 -7.08 -7.22 -4.27
CA PHE A 33 -6.01 -6.27 -4.58
C PHE A 33 -5.50 -5.56 -3.33
N TRP A 34 -6.39 -4.97 -2.53
CA TRP A 34 -5.97 -4.25 -1.33
C TRP A 34 -5.42 -5.17 -0.24
N SER A 35 -5.97 -6.38 -0.11
CA SER A 35 -5.43 -7.39 0.82
C SER A 35 -4.01 -7.81 0.44
N GLY A 36 -3.76 -8.01 -0.87
CA GLY A 36 -2.43 -8.26 -1.41
C GLY A 36 -1.49 -7.08 -1.20
N ALA A 37 -1.93 -5.86 -1.49
CA ALA A 37 -1.14 -4.65 -1.30
C ALA A 37 -0.76 -4.41 0.16
N CYS A 38 -1.70 -4.60 1.09
CA CYS A 38 -1.44 -4.50 2.53
C CYS A 38 -0.46 -5.58 3.02
N SER A 39 -0.61 -6.82 2.55
CA SER A 39 0.31 -7.92 2.89
C SER A 39 1.73 -7.65 2.38
N HIS A 40 1.86 -7.20 1.13
CA HIS A 40 3.15 -6.81 0.56
C HIS A 40 3.77 -5.63 1.31
N LEU A 41 2.97 -4.63 1.67
CA LEU A 41 3.45 -3.50 2.45
C LEU A 41 4.01 -3.95 3.80
N ALA A 42 3.25 -4.75 4.56
CA ALA A 42 3.68 -5.28 5.85
C ALA A 42 4.98 -6.11 5.72
N GLY A 43 5.03 -7.02 4.75
CA GLY A 43 6.24 -7.82 4.47
C GLY A 43 7.45 -6.96 4.11
N ASN A 44 7.26 -5.94 3.26
CA ASN A 44 8.33 -5.02 2.87
C ASN A 44 8.82 -4.16 4.05
N THR A 45 7.92 -3.73 4.94
CA THR A 45 8.30 -3.02 6.17
C THR A 45 9.19 -3.89 7.06
N VAL A 46 8.80 -5.14 7.30
CA VAL A 46 9.60 -6.08 8.11
C VAL A 46 10.96 -6.36 7.45
N HIS A 47 11.00 -6.58 6.14
CA HIS A 47 12.26 -6.75 5.41
C HIS A 47 13.15 -5.51 5.48
N GLY A 48 12.58 -4.31 5.48
CA GLY A 48 13.31 -3.05 5.65
C GLY A 48 13.98 -2.96 7.03
N VAL A 49 13.25 -3.27 8.11
CA VAL A 49 13.81 -3.31 9.47
C VAL A 49 14.93 -4.34 9.58
N LEU A 50 14.74 -5.53 9.01
CA LEU A 50 15.76 -6.57 9.01
C LEU A 50 17.02 -6.15 8.23
N ALA A 51 16.86 -5.46 7.11
CA ALA A 51 17.98 -4.93 6.34
C ALA A 51 18.76 -3.87 7.15
N GLU A 52 18.06 -2.95 7.83
CA GLU A 52 18.67 -1.94 8.71
C GLU A 52 19.48 -2.61 9.84
N TYR A 53 18.90 -3.63 10.49
CA TYR A 53 19.57 -4.40 11.52
C TYR A 53 20.85 -5.09 11.01
N ARG A 54 20.79 -5.74 9.83
CA ARG A 54 21.96 -6.42 9.24
C ARG A 54 23.10 -5.46 8.93
N VAL A 55 22.79 -4.30 8.34
CA VAL A 55 23.80 -3.28 8.00
C VAL A 55 24.42 -2.69 9.26
N SER A 56 23.61 -2.30 10.25
CA SER A 56 24.10 -1.73 11.50
C SER A 56 24.95 -2.72 12.29
N THR A 57 24.59 -4.01 12.30
CA THR A 57 25.37 -5.08 12.92
C THR A 57 26.74 -5.21 12.26
N ALA A 58 26.78 -5.23 10.91
CA ALA A 58 28.04 -5.30 10.17
C ALA A 58 28.94 -4.08 10.42
N LEU A 59 28.35 -2.89 10.62
CA LEU A 59 29.06 -1.65 10.90
C LEU A 59 29.39 -1.45 12.39
N GLY A 60 28.98 -2.36 13.28
CA GLY A 60 29.14 -2.20 14.73
C GLY A 60 28.34 -1.02 15.31
N ALA A 61 27.32 -0.53 14.60
CA ALA A 61 26.53 0.67 14.93
C ALA A 61 25.06 0.32 15.27
N ALA A 62 24.81 -0.87 15.80
CA ALA A 62 23.45 -1.35 16.12
C ALA A 62 22.77 -0.60 17.29
N ALA A 63 23.51 0.21 18.05
CA ALA A 63 22.95 1.05 19.10
C ALA A 63 22.13 2.21 18.49
N GLY A 64 20.84 1.96 18.23
CA GLY A 64 19.92 2.94 17.66
C GLY A 64 19.05 2.43 16.50
N THR A 65 19.23 1.17 16.07
CA THR A 65 18.32 0.59 15.08
C THR A 65 16.93 0.34 15.64
N ARG A 66 15.92 0.56 14.80
CA ARG A 66 14.55 0.17 15.15
C ARG A 66 14.49 -1.34 15.38
N THR A 67 13.98 -1.73 16.53
CA THR A 67 13.59 -3.12 16.79
C THR A 67 12.18 -3.36 16.26
N ALA A 68 11.95 -4.53 15.67
CA ALA A 68 10.64 -4.95 15.18
C ALA A 68 9.62 -5.10 16.32
#